data_AF-A0A2R7Y519-F1
#
_entry.id   AF-A0A2R7Y519-F1
#
_cell.length_a   1.000
_cell.length_b   1.000
_cell.length_c   1.000
_cell.angle_alpha   90.00
_cell.angle_beta   90.00
_cell.angle_gamma   90.00
#
_symmetry.space_group_name_H-M   'P 1'
#
loop_
_entity.id
_entity.type
_entity.pdbx_description
1 polymer ?
#
loop_
_entity_poly.entity_id
_entity_poly.type
_entity_poly.pdbx_seq_one_letter_code
_entity_poly.pdbx_strand_id
1 'polypeptide(L)'
;MYFLSNEALLPFEEVRVLEVKRVDTPVRRRDALNQDYLMILSLNSMYVVKTLHVEPGVKPGEKLVYGDPLGRLIISGYFLPWTEPHMHLEVRFTHDRYRARGGVKLAIARHRFIPTQNARGLEGVVSEVNNNYILLKSYKTVGEGPTPLAFNIKDSVVYVEGGYPHYGYVGVLGTRNVLGGERVGMYEVSIVENQDITTHKLLEKQGFKGIGTYVGREEIKLILRNNTPTSMVKEGDVVVIGNLSKLINVGHKVGRAG
;
A
#
# COMPACT_ATOMS: atom_id res chain seq x y z
N MET A 1 2.81 -6.36 2.89
CA MET A 1 3.19 -6.26 4.30
C MET A 1 4.62 -5.76 4.38
N TYR A 2 4.85 -4.71 5.17
CA TYR A 2 6.14 -4.08 5.35
C TYR A 2 6.75 -4.53 6.68
N PHE A 3 8.07 -4.61 6.73
CA PHE A 3 8.83 -5.03 7.90
C PHE A 3 9.92 -4.00 8.18
N LEU A 4 10.28 -3.81 9.45
CA LEU A 4 11.37 -2.91 9.85
C LEU A 4 12.75 -3.49 9.47
N SER A 5 12.86 -4.81 9.44
CA SER A 5 14.02 -5.54 8.92
C SER A 5 13.75 -6.05 7.51
N ASN A 6 14.79 -6.54 6.83
CA ASN A 6 14.64 -7.25 5.56
C ASN A 6 14.14 -8.68 5.73
N GLU A 7 13.69 -9.09 6.92
CA GLU A 7 13.18 -10.43 7.19
C GLU A 7 11.65 -10.43 7.16
N ALA A 8 11.08 -11.29 6.32
CA ALA A 8 9.65 -11.49 6.24
C ALA A 8 9.22 -12.53 7.29
N LEU A 9 8.31 -12.13 8.18
CA LEU A 9 7.77 -13.00 9.22
C LEU A 9 6.36 -13.48 8.86
N LEU A 10 6.00 -14.68 9.28
CA LEU A 10 4.67 -15.25 9.06
C LEU A 10 3.60 -14.52 9.90
N PRO A 11 2.55 -13.94 9.28
CA PRO A 11 1.49 -13.25 10.01
C PRO A 11 0.24 -14.12 10.26
N PHE A 12 0.38 -15.45 10.21
CA PHE A 12 -0.70 -16.42 10.42
C PHE A 12 -0.36 -17.30 11.61
N GLU A 13 -1.38 -17.79 12.33
CA GLU A 13 -1.19 -18.63 13.52
C GLU A 13 -0.39 -19.90 13.22
N GLU A 14 -0.75 -20.58 12.13
CA GLU A 14 -0.09 -21.81 11.67
C GLU A 14 -0.25 -21.94 10.16
N VAL A 15 0.81 -22.40 9.49
CA VAL A 15 0.76 -22.84 8.08
C VAL A 15 1.63 -24.06 7.85
N ARG A 16 1.38 -24.76 6.74
CA ARG A 16 2.34 -25.71 6.15
C ARG A 16 2.82 -25.22 4.79
N VAL A 17 4.13 -25.21 4.56
CA VAL A 17 4.70 -24.86 3.24
C VAL A 17 4.37 -25.98 2.27
N LEU A 18 3.58 -25.69 1.24
CA LEU A 18 3.22 -26.66 0.20
C LEU A 18 4.21 -26.63 -0.95
N GLU A 19 4.54 -25.42 -1.40
CA GLU A 19 5.34 -25.21 -2.61
C GLU A 19 6.22 -23.98 -2.49
N VAL A 20 7.39 -24.05 -3.11
CA VAL A 20 8.32 -22.94 -3.31
C VAL A 20 8.77 -23.00 -4.77
N LYS A 21 8.56 -21.92 -5.53
CA LYS A 21 8.92 -21.82 -6.95
C LYS A 21 9.64 -20.52 -7.22
N ARG A 22 10.58 -20.55 -8.17
CA ARG A 22 11.14 -19.34 -8.78
C ARG A 22 10.30 -18.97 -9.99
N VAL A 23 10.14 -17.67 -10.23
CA VAL A 23 9.37 -17.14 -11.35
C VAL A 23 10.19 -16.03 -12.00
N ASP A 24 10.40 -16.11 -13.31
CA ASP A 24 11.10 -15.03 -14.03
C ASP A 24 10.25 -13.77 -14.07
N THR A 25 10.92 -12.63 -14.03
CA THR A 25 10.27 -11.32 -13.96
C THR A 25 10.76 -10.36 -15.04
N PRO A 26 9.92 -9.39 -15.46
CA PRO A 26 10.43 -8.27 -16.21
C PRO A 26 11.45 -7.50 -15.36
N VAL A 27 12.40 -6.80 -15.97
CA VAL A 27 13.33 -5.93 -15.23
C VAL A 27 12.86 -4.48 -15.37
N ARG A 28 12.06 -4.00 -14.42
CA ARG A 28 11.54 -2.61 -14.40
C ARG A 28 12.43 -1.63 -13.64
N ARG A 29 13.39 -2.13 -12.87
CA ARG A 29 14.35 -1.35 -12.09
C ARG A 29 15.75 -1.93 -12.22
N ARG A 30 16.76 -1.08 -12.06
CA ARG A 30 18.18 -1.48 -12.14
C ARG A 30 18.64 -2.32 -10.95
N ASP A 31 18.02 -2.12 -9.79
CA ASP A 31 18.31 -2.81 -8.53
C ASP A 31 17.40 -4.03 -8.28
N ALA A 32 16.53 -4.37 -9.24
CA ALA A 32 15.66 -5.52 -9.11
C ALA A 32 16.34 -6.82 -9.51
N LEU A 33 15.94 -7.91 -8.87
CA LEU A 33 16.28 -9.25 -9.32
C LEU A 33 15.50 -9.57 -10.60
N ASN A 34 16.07 -10.39 -11.47
CA ASN A 34 15.40 -10.94 -12.66
C ASN A 34 14.46 -12.11 -12.33
N GLN A 35 14.42 -12.55 -11.07
CA GLN A 35 13.55 -13.60 -10.57
C GLN A 35 12.82 -13.16 -9.30
N ASP A 36 11.62 -13.70 -9.12
CA ASP A 36 10.81 -13.64 -7.92
C ASP A 36 10.58 -15.05 -7.38
N TYR A 37 9.95 -15.12 -6.22
CA TYR A 37 9.62 -16.36 -5.56
C TYR A 37 8.13 -16.43 -5.26
N LEU A 38 7.54 -17.57 -5.59
CA LEU A 38 6.18 -17.94 -5.27
C LEU A 38 6.22 -19.01 -4.19
N MET A 39 5.65 -18.70 -3.02
CA MET A 39 5.38 -19.69 -1.99
C MET A 39 3.89 -19.91 -1.85
N ILE A 40 3.47 -21.17 -1.75
CA ILE A 40 2.10 -21.55 -1.41
C ILE A 40 2.12 -22.16 -0.01
N LEU A 41 1.40 -21.53 0.92
CA LEU A 41 1.31 -21.94 2.32
C LEU A 41 -0.12 -22.41 2.59
N SER A 42 -0.32 -23.63 3.09
CA SER A 42 -1.64 -24.13 3.49
C SER A 42 -2.04 -23.52 4.82
N LEU A 43 -3.22 -22.89 4.86
CA LEU A 43 -3.89 -22.51 6.11
C LEU A 43 -4.76 -23.65 6.62
N ASN A 44 -5.47 -24.31 5.69
CA ASN A 44 -6.31 -25.48 5.94
C ASN A 44 -6.58 -26.20 4.62
N SER A 45 -7.55 -27.13 4.61
CA SER A 45 -7.93 -27.90 3.42
C SER A 45 -8.51 -27.04 2.29
N MET A 46 -9.14 -25.91 2.62
CA MET A 46 -9.84 -25.05 1.67
C MET A 46 -8.99 -23.87 1.20
N TYR A 47 -8.16 -23.31 2.08
CA TYR A 47 -7.45 -22.06 1.84
C TYR A 47 -5.93 -22.21 1.87
N VAL A 48 -5.30 -21.45 0.99
CA VAL A 48 -3.85 -21.25 0.96
C VAL A 48 -3.54 -19.75 0.97
N VAL A 49 -2.32 -19.43 1.36
CA VAL A 49 -1.73 -18.11 1.19
C VAL A 49 -0.68 -18.19 0.10
N LYS A 50 -0.90 -17.45 -0.97
CA LYS A 50 0.11 -17.18 -1.97
C LYS A 50 0.97 -16.02 -1.50
N THR A 51 2.27 -16.26 -1.40
CA THR A 51 3.26 -15.27 -0.95
C THR A 51 4.26 -14.99 -2.06
N LEU A 52 4.54 -13.69 -2.31
CA LEU A 52 5.51 -13.21 -3.31
C LEU A 52 6.50 -12.22 -2.69
N HIS A 53 7.58 -11.95 -3.42
CA HIS A 53 8.61 -10.93 -3.10
C HIS A 53 9.43 -11.25 -1.85
N VAL A 54 9.54 -12.54 -1.52
CA VAL A 54 10.34 -13.05 -0.41
C VAL A 54 11.21 -14.18 -0.93
N GLU A 55 12.53 -14.01 -0.87
CA GLU A 55 13.45 -15.12 -1.06
C GLU A 55 13.29 -16.12 0.09
N PRO A 56 12.89 -17.37 -0.20
CA PRO A 56 12.46 -18.34 0.80
C PRO A 56 13.65 -18.79 1.67
N GLY A 57 13.47 -18.72 2.98
CA GLY A 57 14.32 -19.37 3.99
C GLY A 57 13.78 -20.74 4.43
N VAL A 58 12.68 -21.20 3.82
CA VAL A 58 11.91 -22.39 4.20
C VAL A 58 11.73 -23.35 3.03
N LYS A 59 11.39 -24.61 3.31
CA LYS A 59 11.21 -25.69 2.33
C LYS A 59 9.80 -26.29 2.36
N PRO A 60 9.34 -26.87 1.24
CA PRO A 60 8.10 -27.64 1.23
C PRO A 60 8.07 -28.73 2.33
N GLY A 61 6.92 -28.85 2.98
CA GLY A 61 6.69 -29.77 4.09
C GLY A 61 6.86 -29.14 5.47
N GLU A 62 7.59 -28.03 5.60
CA GLU A 62 7.78 -27.35 6.88
C GLU A 62 6.47 -26.80 7.45
N LYS A 63 6.34 -26.88 8.77
CA LYS A 63 5.24 -26.30 9.55
C LYS A 63 5.79 -25.06 10.24
N LEU A 64 5.09 -23.94 10.08
CA LEU A 64 5.49 -22.64 10.62
C LEU A 64 4.35 -22.06 11.44
N VAL A 65 4.67 -21.26 12.44
CA VAL A 65 3.72 -20.56 13.31
C VAL A 65 3.97 -19.06 13.30
N TYR A 66 3.03 -18.30 13.88
CA TYR A 66 3.08 -16.84 13.91
C TYR A 66 4.44 -16.31 14.36
N GLY A 67 5.02 -15.41 13.55
CA GLY A 67 6.31 -14.79 13.82
C GLY A 67 7.52 -15.57 13.29
N ASP A 68 7.36 -16.80 12.81
CA ASP A 68 8.47 -17.55 12.22
C ASP A 68 8.99 -16.86 10.94
N PRO A 69 10.31 -16.90 10.70
CA PRO A 69 10.90 -16.31 9.50
C PRO A 69 10.54 -17.13 8.25
N LEU A 70 9.95 -16.46 7.25
CA LEU A 70 9.69 -17.04 5.93
C LEU A 70 10.90 -16.90 4.99
N GLY A 71 11.73 -15.89 5.24
CA GLY A 71 12.88 -15.57 4.41
C GLY A 71 13.13 -14.07 4.30
N ARG A 72 13.80 -13.66 3.24
CA ARG A 72 14.29 -12.28 3.07
C ARG A 72 13.49 -11.53 2.02
N LEU A 73 13.10 -10.29 2.29
CA LEU A 73 12.47 -9.42 1.31
C LEU A 73 13.41 -9.20 0.11
N ILE A 74 12.83 -9.20 -1.10
CA ILE A 74 13.57 -8.92 -2.33
C ILE A 74 12.96 -7.75 -3.11
N ILE A 75 13.77 -7.09 -3.92
CA ILE A 75 13.28 -6.16 -4.94
C ILE A 75 12.90 -6.98 -6.18
N SER A 76 11.62 -7.29 -6.30
CA SER A 76 11.07 -8.01 -7.46
C SER A 76 11.20 -7.19 -8.74
N GLY A 77 11.45 -7.85 -9.87
CA GLY A 77 11.41 -7.23 -11.19
C GLY A 77 10.06 -6.61 -11.56
N TYR A 78 8.95 -7.06 -10.94
CA TYR A 78 7.64 -6.44 -11.10
C TYR A 78 7.51 -5.06 -10.43
N PHE A 79 8.38 -4.73 -9.48
CA PHE A 79 8.31 -3.48 -8.74
C PHE A 79 8.51 -2.28 -9.64
N LEU A 80 7.64 -1.29 -9.48
CA LEU A 80 7.85 0.04 -10.04
C LEU A 80 8.96 0.76 -9.26
N PRO A 81 9.64 1.76 -9.84
CA PRO A 81 10.78 2.44 -9.19
C PRO A 81 10.49 2.96 -7.78
N TRP A 82 9.23 3.34 -7.50
CA TRP A 82 8.80 3.84 -6.20
C TRP A 82 8.28 2.76 -5.25
N THR A 83 8.34 1.48 -5.60
CA THR A 83 7.82 0.40 -4.75
C THR A 83 8.85 0.07 -3.67
N GLU A 84 8.42 0.06 -2.42
CA GLU A 84 9.25 -0.38 -1.30
C GLU A 84 9.30 -1.92 -1.24
N PRO A 85 10.40 -2.52 -0.72
CA PRO A 85 10.41 -3.93 -0.37
C PRO A 85 9.23 -4.27 0.55
N HIS A 86 8.48 -5.30 0.18
CA HIS A 86 7.35 -5.78 0.97
C HIS A 86 7.03 -7.22 0.59
N MET A 87 6.42 -7.95 1.51
CA MET A 87 5.83 -9.25 1.23
C MET A 87 4.42 -9.06 0.67
N HIS A 88 4.13 -9.60 -0.52
CA HIS A 88 2.78 -9.66 -1.04
C HIS A 88 2.10 -10.95 -0.58
N LEU A 89 0.86 -10.84 -0.09
CA LEU A 89 0.05 -11.96 0.37
C LEU A 89 -1.31 -11.93 -0.32
N GLU A 90 -1.78 -13.08 -0.76
CA GLU A 90 -3.15 -13.28 -1.21
C GLU A 90 -3.70 -14.58 -0.63
N VAL A 91 -4.83 -14.49 0.09
CA VAL A 91 -5.58 -15.68 0.52
C VAL A 91 -6.39 -16.19 -0.66
N ARG A 92 -6.24 -17.47 -0.97
CA ARG A 92 -6.83 -18.12 -2.15
C ARG A 92 -7.45 -19.45 -1.79
N PHE A 93 -8.36 -19.93 -2.63
CA PHE A 93 -8.82 -21.30 -2.52
C PHE A 93 -7.72 -22.24 -3.02
N THR A 94 -7.62 -23.44 -2.44
CA THR A 94 -6.58 -24.42 -2.80
C THR A 94 -6.57 -24.75 -4.31
N HIS A 95 -7.75 -24.80 -4.94
CA HIS A 95 -7.92 -25.15 -6.36
C HIS A 95 -7.53 -24.02 -7.31
N ASP A 96 -7.43 -22.77 -6.86
CA ASP A 96 -7.15 -21.59 -7.69
C ASP A 96 -5.84 -20.88 -7.33
N ARG A 97 -5.00 -21.54 -6.52
CA ARG A 97 -3.78 -21.02 -5.86
C ARG A 97 -2.78 -20.26 -6.73
N TYR A 98 -2.74 -20.50 -8.04
CA TYR A 98 -1.81 -19.83 -8.96
C TYR A 98 -2.40 -18.67 -9.76
N ARG A 99 -3.72 -18.47 -9.72
CA ARG A 99 -4.34 -17.41 -10.53
C ARG A 99 -3.89 -16.04 -10.06
N ALA A 100 -3.82 -15.10 -10.99
CA ALA A 100 -3.40 -13.72 -10.71
C ALA A 100 -4.52 -12.83 -10.13
N ARG A 101 -5.78 -13.26 -10.22
CA ARG A 101 -6.97 -12.50 -9.78
C ARG A 101 -7.99 -13.40 -9.09
N GLY A 102 -8.88 -12.82 -8.30
CA GLY A 102 -9.99 -13.52 -7.65
C GLY A 102 -9.64 -14.19 -6.33
N GLY A 103 -8.66 -13.65 -5.58
CA GLY A 103 -8.46 -14.05 -4.19
C GLY A 103 -9.65 -13.71 -3.31
N VAL A 104 -9.61 -14.21 -2.07
CA VAL A 104 -10.65 -13.98 -1.07
C VAL A 104 -10.62 -12.53 -0.62
N LYS A 105 -11.80 -11.88 -0.54
CA LYS A 105 -11.95 -10.55 0.06
C LYS A 105 -11.72 -10.65 1.58
N LEU A 106 -10.75 -9.90 2.10
CA LEU A 106 -10.42 -9.88 3.52
C LEU A 106 -11.05 -8.65 4.20
N ALA A 107 -11.73 -8.89 5.32
CA ALA A 107 -12.29 -7.82 6.15
C ALA A 107 -11.20 -7.15 7.00
N ILE A 108 -11.20 -5.82 7.07
CA ILE A 108 -10.35 -5.08 8.00
C ILE A 108 -10.99 -5.17 9.38
N ALA A 109 -10.63 -6.20 10.14
CA ALA A 109 -11.18 -6.44 11.47
C ALA A 109 -10.48 -5.62 12.56
N ARG A 110 -9.18 -5.34 12.38
CA ARG A 110 -8.36 -4.58 13.33
C ARG A 110 -7.16 -3.97 12.62
N HIS A 111 -6.76 -2.78 13.05
CA HIS A 111 -5.47 -2.17 12.72
C HIS A 111 -5.10 -1.16 13.81
N ARG A 112 -3.87 -0.64 13.76
CA ARG A 112 -3.42 0.48 14.59
C ARG A 112 -4.05 1.78 14.08
N PHE A 113 -4.67 2.57 14.95
CA PHE A 113 -5.03 3.95 14.65
C PHE A 113 -3.77 4.81 14.71
N ILE A 114 -3.66 5.75 13.76
CA ILE A 114 -2.51 6.62 13.63
C ILE A 114 -2.94 8.07 13.49
N PRO A 115 -2.08 9.05 13.82
CA PRO A 115 -2.39 10.44 13.60
C PRO A 115 -2.66 10.75 12.12
N THR A 116 -3.71 11.53 11.85
CA THR A 116 -4.18 11.84 10.49
C THR A 116 -4.25 13.34 10.26
N GLN A 117 -3.95 13.78 9.04
CA GLN A 117 -3.99 15.18 8.64
C GLN A 117 -5.10 15.44 7.62
N ASN A 118 -5.67 16.65 7.66
CA ASN A 118 -6.65 17.09 6.67
C ASN A 118 -5.97 17.41 5.32
N ALA A 119 -6.58 16.95 4.23
CA ALA A 119 -6.12 17.21 2.86
C ALA A 119 -6.13 18.69 2.42
N ARG A 120 -6.68 19.63 3.21
CA ARG A 120 -6.70 21.08 2.89
C ARG A 120 -5.33 21.75 2.83
N GLY A 121 -4.32 21.09 3.35
CA GLY A 121 -2.92 21.48 3.21
C GLY A 121 -2.09 20.44 3.93
N LEU A 122 -1.24 19.73 3.20
CA LEU A 122 -0.34 18.74 3.77
C LEU A 122 0.96 19.43 4.16
N GLU A 123 1.41 19.21 5.37
CA GLU A 123 2.62 19.80 5.93
C GLU A 123 3.26 18.76 6.84
N GLY A 124 4.53 18.44 6.58
CA GLY A 124 5.22 17.44 7.36
C GLY A 124 6.73 17.55 7.26
N VAL A 125 7.40 16.73 8.05
CA VAL A 125 8.85 16.57 8.04
C VAL A 125 9.23 15.36 7.22
N VAL A 126 10.27 15.49 6.41
CA VAL A 126 10.81 14.39 5.64
C VAL A 126 11.47 13.40 6.61
N SER A 127 10.92 12.19 6.68
CA SER A 127 11.44 11.12 7.54
C SER A 127 12.36 10.16 6.80
N GLU A 128 12.27 10.09 5.47
CA GLU A 128 13.15 9.28 4.62
C GLU A 128 13.25 9.90 3.22
N VAL A 129 14.44 9.86 2.63
CA VAL A 129 14.67 10.22 1.24
C VAL A 129 15.14 9.02 0.44
N ASN A 130 14.35 8.64 -0.56
CA ASN A 130 14.69 7.63 -1.55
C ASN A 130 14.81 8.27 -2.94
N ASN A 131 15.61 7.66 -3.82
CA ASN A 131 15.77 8.09 -5.22
C ASN A 131 14.45 8.28 -6.01
N ASN A 132 13.35 7.65 -5.59
CA ASN A 132 12.08 7.68 -6.31
C ASN A 132 10.90 8.24 -5.50
N TYR A 133 11.08 8.51 -4.21
CA TYR A 133 10.03 9.02 -3.33
C TYR A 133 10.65 9.62 -2.06
N ILE A 134 9.89 10.44 -1.36
CA ILE A 134 10.19 10.84 0.01
C ILE A 134 9.05 10.39 0.92
N LEU A 135 9.36 10.08 2.17
CA LEU A 135 8.38 9.82 3.20
C LEU A 135 8.21 11.06 4.05
N LEU A 136 6.96 11.41 4.32
CA LEU A 136 6.60 12.62 5.05
C LEU A 136 5.80 12.24 6.29
N LYS A 137 6.28 12.63 7.47
CA LYS A 137 5.53 12.53 8.71
C LYS A 137 4.81 13.85 8.99
N SER A 138 3.49 13.79 9.11
CA SER A 138 2.63 14.96 9.29
C SER A 138 2.96 15.75 10.56
N TYR A 139 2.98 17.09 10.47
CA TYR A 139 3.14 17.99 11.63
C TYR A 139 1.81 18.29 12.33
N LYS A 140 0.74 18.51 11.55
CA LYS A 140 -0.55 19.00 12.05
C LYS A 140 -1.61 17.93 11.84
N THR A 141 -1.97 17.27 12.94
CA THR A 141 -2.95 16.19 12.93
C THR A 141 -4.29 16.70 13.42
N VAL A 142 -5.37 16.23 12.81
CA VAL A 142 -6.76 16.62 13.14
C VAL A 142 -7.52 15.51 13.87
N GLY A 143 -6.83 14.42 14.22
CA GLY A 143 -7.37 13.26 14.91
C GLY A 143 -6.56 12.01 14.61
N GLU A 144 -7.17 10.85 14.83
CA GLU A 144 -6.60 9.55 14.50
C GLU A 144 -7.50 8.79 13.51
N GLY A 145 -6.89 7.95 12.67
CA GLY A 145 -7.58 7.18 11.64
C GLY A 145 -6.78 5.96 11.16
N PRO A 146 -7.29 5.23 10.16
CA PRO A 146 -6.57 4.12 9.54
C PRO A 146 -5.35 4.59 8.74
N THR A 147 -5.39 5.78 8.14
CA THR A 147 -4.31 6.29 7.26
C THR A 147 -4.01 7.77 7.59
N PRO A 148 -2.84 8.30 7.17
CA PRO A 148 -2.38 9.61 7.62
C PRO A 148 -3.03 10.79 6.88
N LEU A 149 -3.93 10.52 5.92
CA LEU A 149 -4.59 11.54 5.11
C LEU A 149 -6.11 11.38 5.11
N ALA A 150 -6.80 12.39 5.61
CA ALA A 150 -8.25 12.42 5.78
C ALA A 150 -8.93 13.57 5.01
N PHE A 151 -10.18 13.33 4.61
CA PHE A 151 -11.06 14.24 3.89
C PHE A 151 -12.40 14.34 4.61
N ASN A 152 -13.01 15.53 4.59
CA ASN A 152 -14.37 15.72 5.06
C ASN A 152 -15.33 15.70 3.87
N ILE A 153 -16.29 14.77 3.88
CA ILE A 153 -17.31 14.58 2.84
C ILE A 153 -18.68 14.40 3.52
N LYS A 154 -19.66 15.26 3.19
CA LYS A 154 -21.05 15.17 3.69
C LYS A 154 -21.10 14.90 5.21
N ASP A 155 -20.43 15.74 5.98
CA ASP A 155 -20.33 15.65 7.45
C ASP A 155 -19.72 14.35 8.00
N SER A 156 -18.97 13.63 7.18
CA SER A 156 -18.23 12.42 7.55
C SER A 156 -16.75 12.56 7.20
N VAL A 157 -15.90 11.94 8.01
CA VAL A 157 -14.46 11.83 7.72
C VAL A 157 -14.22 10.55 6.94
N VAL A 158 -13.47 10.65 5.85
CA VAL A 158 -13.00 9.52 5.06
C VAL A 158 -11.48 9.57 4.91
N TYR A 159 -10.86 8.43 4.67
CA TYR A 159 -9.41 8.24 4.66
C TYR A 159 -8.94 7.69 3.32
N VAL A 160 -7.79 8.16 2.86
CA VAL A 160 -7.20 7.73 1.59
C VAL A 160 -6.38 6.47 1.80
N GLU A 161 -6.57 5.45 0.97
CA GLU A 161 -5.79 4.23 0.95
C GLU A 161 -5.24 3.96 -0.47
N GLY A 162 -3.94 3.71 -0.56
CA GLY A 162 -3.24 3.46 -1.81
C GLY A 162 -2.61 4.72 -2.42
N GLY A 163 -2.13 4.58 -3.65
CA GLY A 163 -1.40 5.63 -4.37
C GLY A 163 -2.25 6.37 -5.40
N TYR A 164 -2.10 7.69 -5.50
CA TYR A 164 -2.82 8.54 -6.44
C TYR A 164 -1.91 9.66 -6.99
N PRO A 165 -2.08 10.14 -8.25
CA PRO A 165 -2.90 9.59 -9.33
C PRO A 165 -2.20 8.47 -10.12
N HIS A 166 -0.97 8.13 -9.77
CA HIS A 166 -0.12 7.23 -10.56
C HIS A 166 -0.65 5.79 -10.73
N TYR A 167 -1.64 5.36 -9.94
CA TYR A 167 -2.37 4.10 -10.16
C TYR A 167 -3.72 4.27 -10.87
N GLY A 168 -4.18 5.50 -11.13
CA GLY A 168 -5.44 5.82 -11.81
C GLY A 168 -6.69 5.78 -10.93
N TYR A 169 -6.60 5.20 -9.75
CA TYR A 169 -7.68 5.12 -8.76
C TYR A 169 -7.12 5.19 -7.35
N VAL A 170 -7.99 5.40 -6.37
CA VAL A 170 -7.63 5.37 -4.96
C VAL A 170 -8.74 4.73 -4.12
N GLY A 171 -8.35 4.00 -3.09
CA GLY A 171 -9.29 3.49 -2.09
C GLY A 171 -9.67 4.59 -1.11
N VAL A 172 -10.93 4.62 -0.72
CA VAL A 172 -11.46 5.54 0.29
C VAL A 172 -12.15 4.75 1.37
N LEU A 173 -11.71 4.90 2.61
CA LEU A 173 -12.25 4.23 3.79
C LEU A 173 -13.11 5.23 4.58
N GLY A 174 -14.37 4.89 4.84
CA GLY A 174 -15.25 5.67 5.71
C GLY A 174 -15.94 4.77 6.73
N THR A 175 -16.38 5.31 7.87
CA THR A 175 -17.20 4.54 8.84
C THR A 175 -18.70 4.56 8.46
N ARG A 176 -19.06 5.42 7.51
CA ARG A 176 -20.41 5.57 6.95
C ARG A 176 -20.35 5.49 5.45
N ASN A 177 -21.42 5.00 4.83
CA ASN A 177 -21.49 4.84 3.39
C ASN A 177 -21.87 6.17 2.72
N VAL A 178 -20.88 7.05 2.55
CA VAL A 178 -21.07 8.38 1.97
C VAL A 178 -20.75 8.47 0.46
N LEU A 179 -20.07 7.44 -0.04
CA LEU A 179 -19.59 7.32 -1.42
C LEU A 179 -20.10 6.05 -2.13
N GLY A 180 -21.14 5.38 -1.63
CA GLY A 180 -21.71 4.18 -2.26
C GLY A 180 -20.79 2.94 -2.25
N GLY A 181 -19.95 2.81 -1.23
CA GLY A 181 -18.98 1.72 -1.09
C GLY A 181 -19.56 0.39 -0.63
N GLU A 182 -18.69 -0.62 -0.47
CA GLU A 182 -19.00 -1.91 0.14
C GLU A 182 -18.42 -1.98 1.55
N ARG A 183 -19.13 -2.64 2.49
CA ARG A 183 -18.61 -2.90 3.83
C ARG A 183 -17.48 -3.94 3.77
N VAL A 184 -16.30 -3.56 4.25
CA VAL A 184 -15.12 -4.43 4.39
C VAL A 184 -14.62 -4.34 5.83
N GLY A 185 -15.23 -5.15 6.71
CA GLY A 185 -14.94 -5.12 8.14
C GLY A 185 -15.42 -3.83 8.80
N MET A 186 -14.48 -3.08 9.41
CA MET A 186 -14.77 -1.84 10.13
C MET A 186 -15.15 -0.65 9.23
N TYR A 187 -14.91 -0.75 7.91
CA TYR A 187 -15.04 0.38 6.99
C TYR A 187 -16.01 0.09 5.84
N GLU A 188 -16.65 1.15 5.35
CA GLU A 188 -17.20 1.25 4.00
C GLU A 188 -16.06 1.66 3.07
N VAL A 189 -15.84 0.87 2.03
CA VAL A 189 -14.73 1.05 1.08
C VAL A 189 -15.29 1.41 -0.29
N SER A 190 -14.86 2.56 -0.80
CA SER A 190 -15.18 3.02 -2.15
C SER A 190 -13.92 3.14 -2.97
N ILE A 191 -13.99 2.77 -4.24
CA ILE A 191 -12.93 3.07 -5.21
C ILE A 191 -13.30 4.34 -5.94
N VAL A 192 -12.43 5.34 -5.86
CA VAL A 192 -12.56 6.61 -6.55
C VAL A 192 -11.60 6.60 -7.73
N GLU A 193 -12.16 6.43 -8.93
CA GLU A 193 -11.47 6.67 -10.19
C GLU A 193 -11.59 8.16 -10.50
N ASN A 194 -10.49 8.90 -10.52
CA ASN A 194 -10.57 10.32 -10.86
C ASN A 194 -9.34 10.84 -11.56
N GLN A 195 -9.56 11.61 -12.62
CA GLN A 195 -8.57 12.47 -13.24
C GLN A 195 -8.73 13.90 -12.73
N ASP A 196 -8.61 14.15 -11.41
CA ASP A 196 -8.53 15.54 -10.95
C ASP A 196 -7.20 16.14 -11.40
N ILE A 197 -7.24 16.72 -12.59
CA ILE A 197 -6.14 17.41 -13.24
C ILE A 197 -5.60 18.52 -12.33
N THR A 198 -6.43 19.09 -11.44
CA THR A 198 -5.99 20.14 -10.52
C THR A 198 -5.00 19.62 -9.49
N THR A 199 -5.38 18.56 -8.76
CA THR A 199 -4.51 17.91 -7.78
C THR A 199 -3.27 17.33 -8.45
N HIS A 200 -3.41 16.73 -9.63
CA HIS A 200 -2.28 16.22 -10.39
C HIS A 200 -1.30 17.35 -10.76
N LYS A 201 -1.77 18.45 -11.35
CA LYS A 201 -0.94 19.61 -11.72
C LYS A 201 -0.28 20.26 -10.49
N LEU A 202 -0.95 20.28 -9.34
CA LEU A 202 -0.37 20.79 -8.09
C LEU A 202 0.85 19.97 -7.69
N LEU A 203 0.71 18.64 -7.64
CA LEU A 203 1.80 17.72 -7.31
C LEU A 203 2.94 17.84 -8.33
N GLU A 204 2.61 17.89 -9.63
CA GLU A 204 3.62 18.00 -10.69
C GLU A 204 4.44 19.29 -10.59
N LYS A 205 3.78 20.43 -10.30
CA LYS A 205 4.46 21.72 -10.09
C LYS A 205 5.44 21.69 -8.93
N GLN A 206 5.23 20.79 -7.97
CA GLN A 206 6.10 20.58 -6.82
C GLN A 206 7.08 19.41 -7.01
N GLY A 207 7.18 18.84 -8.22
CA GLY A 207 8.13 17.78 -8.54
C GLY A 207 7.67 16.36 -8.22
N PHE A 208 6.39 16.19 -7.85
CA PHE A 208 5.82 14.89 -7.48
C PHE A 208 4.86 14.37 -8.56
N LYS A 209 4.89 13.06 -8.82
CA LYS A 209 3.92 12.38 -9.69
C LYS A 209 2.73 11.78 -8.94
N GLY A 210 2.77 11.81 -7.61
CA GLY A 210 1.69 11.27 -6.79
C GLY A 210 2.01 11.23 -5.31
N ILE A 211 1.00 10.82 -4.56
CA ILE A 211 1.04 10.55 -3.13
C ILE A 211 0.62 9.10 -2.87
N GLY A 212 1.01 8.53 -1.74
CA GLY A 212 0.57 7.21 -1.29
C GLY A 212 0.38 7.17 0.22
N THR A 213 -0.72 6.57 0.65
CA THR A 213 -1.08 6.37 2.05
C THR A 213 -1.45 4.91 2.27
N TYR A 214 -1.17 4.37 3.46
CA TYR A 214 -1.38 2.96 3.75
C TYR A 214 -1.92 2.76 5.17
N VAL A 215 -2.80 1.80 5.37
CA VAL A 215 -3.37 1.48 6.69
C VAL A 215 -2.26 1.22 7.72
N GLY A 216 -2.32 1.94 8.84
CA GLY A 216 -1.41 1.81 9.98
C GLY A 216 -0.04 2.48 9.81
N ARG A 217 0.24 3.08 8.64
CA ARG A 217 1.50 3.78 8.34
C ARG A 217 1.36 5.29 8.56
N GLU A 218 2.19 5.86 9.42
CA GLU A 218 2.14 7.28 9.77
C GLU A 218 2.66 8.21 8.66
N GLU A 219 3.52 7.69 7.78
CA GLU A 219 4.09 8.48 6.69
C GLU A 219 3.16 8.56 5.47
N ILE A 220 3.10 9.76 4.89
CA ILE A 220 2.61 9.97 3.53
C ILE A 220 3.79 9.85 2.58
N LYS A 221 3.65 9.00 1.58
CA LYS A 221 4.67 8.78 0.56
C LYS A 221 4.47 9.75 -0.60
N LEU A 222 5.41 10.65 -0.85
CA LEU A 222 5.39 11.55 -2.00
C LEU A 222 6.28 10.97 -3.09
N ILE A 223 5.68 10.63 -4.22
CA ILE A 223 6.38 9.94 -5.31
C ILE A 223 7.03 10.96 -6.22
N LEU A 224 8.35 10.88 -6.40
CA LEU A 224 9.09 11.80 -7.25
C LEU A 224 8.77 11.57 -8.72
N ARG A 225 8.72 12.67 -9.47
CA ARG A 225 8.71 12.65 -10.94
C ARG A 225 10.08 12.17 -11.43
N ASN A 226 10.08 11.51 -12.60
CA ASN A 226 11.33 11.05 -13.20
C ASN A 226 12.30 12.23 -13.36
N ASN A 227 13.55 12.03 -12.95
CA ASN A 227 14.64 13.01 -12.98
C ASN A 227 14.51 14.19 -12.00
N THR A 228 13.56 14.20 -11.07
CA THR A 228 13.60 15.14 -9.94
C THR A 228 14.78 14.77 -9.03
N PRO A 229 15.81 15.63 -8.89
CA PRO A 229 16.92 15.32 -8.00
C PRO A 229 16.46 15.27 -6.55
N THR A 230 16.71 14.16 -5.86
CA THR A 230 16.55 14.08 -4.41
C THR A 230 17.55 14.94 -3.65
N SER A 231 18.63 15.38 -4.31
CA SER A 231 19.67 16.24 -3.71
C SER A 231 19.15 17.58 -3.18
N MET A 232 17.92 17.98 -3.54
CA MET A 232 17.27 19.20 -3.06
C MET A 232 16.43 19.00 -1.78
N VAL A 233 16.28 17.77 -1.29
CA VAL A 233 15.50 17.44 -0.10
C VAL A 233 16.28 16.45 0.77
N LYS A 234 16.37 16.72 2.07
CA LYS A 234 17.01 15.85 3.06
C LYS A 234 16.04 15.50 4.19
N GLU A 235 16.35 14.43 4.92
CA GLU A 235 15.65 14.11 6.16
C GLU A 235 15.69 15.31 7.12
N GLY A 236 14.56 15.60 7.75
CA GLY A 236 14.37 16.79 8.59
C GLY A 236 13.86 18.03 7.86
N ASP A 237 13.88 18.06 6.53
CA ASP A 237 13.30 19.18 5.79
C ASP A 237 11.77 19.22 5.95
N VAL A 238 11.20 20.42 5.91
CA VAL A 238 9.75 20.63 5.94
C VAL A 238 9.22 20.73 4.51
N VAL A 239 8.23 19.91 4.18
CA VAL A 239 7.56 19.93 2.89
C VAL A 239 6.09 20.32 3.09
N VAL A 240 5.63 21.26 2.26
CA VAL A 240 4.24 21.73 2.24
C VAL A 240 3.64 21.46 0.86
N ILE A 241 2.62 20.60 0.81
CA ILE A 241 1.78 20.40 -0.36
C ILE A 241 0.50 21.20 -0.16
N GLY A 242 0.09 21.93 -1.20
CA GLY A 242 -1.12 22.75 -1.17
C GLY A 242 -2.40 21.93 -0.98
N ASN A 243 -3.55 22.58 -1.16
CA ASN A 243 -4.84 21.96 -0.92
C ASN A 243 -5.12 20.78 -1.88
N LEU A 244 -5.17 19.57 -1.33
CA LEU A 244 -5.49 18.31 -2.00
C LEU A 244 -6.97 17.93 -1.88
N SER A 245 -7.84 18.80 -1.34
CA SER A 245 -9.26 18.49 -1.09
C SER A 245 -10.06 18.13 -2.35
N LYS A 246 -9.53 18.43 -3.54
CA LYS A 246 -10.14 18.06 -4.83
C LYS A 246 -9.79 16.66 -5.32
N LEU A 247 -8.84 15.99 -4.65
CA LEU A 247 -8.41 14.62 -4.96
C LEU A 247 -9.59 13.64 -4.96
N ILE A 248 -10.46 13.76 -3.95
CA ILE A 248 -11.74 13.04 -3.89
C ILE A 248 -12.85 14.02 -4.23
N ASN A 249 -13.45 13.87 -5.42
CA ASN A 249 -14.64 14.65 -5.80
C ASN A 249 -15.84 13.71 -5.93
N VAL A 250 -16.95 14.06 -5.26
CA VAL A 250 -18.12 13.19 -4.99
C VAL A 250 -19.05 13.02 -6.22
N GLY A 251 -18.55 13.29 -7.43
CA GLY A 251 -19.36 13.38 -8.66
C GLY A 251 -19.16 12.27 -9.69
N HIS A 252 -18.18 11.38 -9.53
CA HIS A 252 -17.81 10.41 -10.58
C HIS A 252 -17.77 8.96 -10.09
N LYS A 253 -18.03 8.05 -11.04
CA LYS A 253 -18.41 6.65 -10.87
C LYS A 253 -17.67 5.96 -9.72
N VAL A 254 -18.47 5.46 -8.78
CA VAL A 254 -18.04 4.52 -7.75
C VAL A 254 -17.89 3.16 -8.44
N GLY A 255 -16.66 2.76 -8.72
CA GLY A 255 -16.37 1.42 -9.20
C GLY A 255 -16.58 0.41 -8.07
N ARG A 256 -17.13 -0.77 -8.38
CA ARG A 256 -17.21 -1.89 -7.42
C ARG A 256 -15.79 -2.40 -7.15
N ALA A 257 -15.45 -2.64 -5.88
CA ALA A 257 -14.21 -3.33 -5.53
C ALA A 257 -14.30 -4.78 -6.04
N GLY A 258 -13.54 -5.08 -7.10
CA GLY A 258 -13.42 -6.40 -7.71
C GLY A 258 -12.53 -7.35 -6.93
#